data_AF-A0A2V7ZPL7-F1
#
_entry.id   AF-A0A2V7ZPL7-F1
#
_cell.length_a   1.000
_cell.length_b   1.000
_cell.length_c   1.000
_cell.angle_alpha   90.00
_cell.angle_beta   90.00
_cell.angle_gamma   90.00
#
_symmetry.space_group_name_H-M   'P 1'
#
loop_
_entity.id
_entity.type
_entity.pdbx_description
1 polymer ?
#
loop_
_entity_poly.entity_id
_entity_poly.type
_entity_poly.pdbx_seq_one_letter_code
_entity_poly.pdbx_strand_id
1 'polypeptide(L)'
;MIVRLAIRSLTTRPLRSAVLAAGFGLGIGVMVELLGVGQVILEQAHSPALQGGGTVVVGGAFGPLDSARFLLSQLSSSKRLRGQVVAASPNRRATVFLIKPGLAIAVSMRGGVPSLEKAVGDSEVSGRAEWRDAATDAAWTNALPGDVLRAMDRFHPVPDLWGNSSDSNQQSSATSNQQSATSPQQPAPSPKGWAEWLYFNGRSTDGRLRFYLSFIAGAVHASGARSITARLQLERDGRSTNYSAAAEVDDRELLARAPDLDVGDTHVRLEGTRYTITLALRAEASATPVTGLLTLDAAPGRSLPPAAIHGAGGWVSGYVVPVLAGTFQGVLRIGGDTIRVENASGYHDHNWGFWEGVHWQWGQV
;
A
#
# COMPACT_ATOMS: atom_id res chain seq x y z
N MET A 1 -37.82 32.12 -9.13
CA MET A 1 -37.72 32.43 -7.68
C MET A 1 -36.33 32.10 -7.10
N ILE A 2 -35.77 30.92 -7.40
CA ILE A 2 -34.44 30.46 -6.92
C ILE A 2 -33.28 31.39 -7.33
N VAL A 3 -33.23 31.83 -8.59
CA VAL A 3 -32.14 32.72 -9.08
C VAL A 3 -32.11 34.06 -8.34
N ARG A 4 -33.29 34.63 -8.04
CA ARG A 4 -33.38 35.89 -7.25
C ARG A 4 -32.92 35.70 -5.80
N LEU A 5 -33.20 34.54 -5.19
CA LEU A 5 -32.74 34.23 -3.83
C LEU A 5 -31.23 33.96 -3.80
N ALA A 6 -30.68 33.28 -4.80
CA ALA A 6 -29.24 33.04 -4.92
C ALA A 6 -28.46 34.36 -5.09
N ILE A 7 -28.93 35.24 -5.98
CA ILE A 7 -28.31 36.57 -6.18
C ILE A 7 -28.37 37.40 -4.90
N ARG A 8 -29.49 37.37 -4.18
CA ARG A 8 -29.64 38.09 -2.91
C ARG A 8 -28.77 37.49 -1.79
N SER A 9 -28.57 36.18 -1.78
CA SER A 9 -27.65 35.52 -0.86
C SER A 9 -26.18 35.86 -1.15
N LEU A 10 -25.81 36.05 -2.42
CA LEU A 10 -24.46 36.47 -2.84
C LEU A 10 -24.16 37.93 -2.48
N THR A 11 -25.15 38.81 -2.51
CA THR A 11 -24.98 40.24 -2.21
C THR A 11 -25.00 40.58 -0.72
N THR A 12 -25.50 39.70 0.15
CA THR A 12 -25.58 39.96 1.61
C THR A 12 -24.25 39.80 2.34
N ARG A 13 -23.30 39.01 1.81
CA ARG A 13 -21.96 38.82 2.40
C ARG A 13 -20.88 38.77 1.30
N PRO A 14 -20.65 39.88 0.58
CA PRO A 14 -19.87 39.90 -0.66
C PRO A 14 -18.43 39.41 -0.47
N LEU A 15 -17.80 39.74 0.67
CA LEU A 15 -16.43 39.31 0.95
C LEU A 15 -16.31 37.79 1.15
N ARG A 16 -17.25 37.18 1.88
CA ARG A 16 -17.25 35.72 2.11
C ARG A 16 -17.56 34.97 0.83
N SER A 17 -18.50 35.47 0.03
CA SER A 17 -18.82 34.89 -1.27
C SER A 17 -17.65 34.99 -2.25
N ALA A 18 -16.92 36.11 -2.25
CA ALA A 18 -15.71 36.26 -3.07
C ALA A 18 -14.60 35.29 -2.65
N VAL A 19 -14.33 35.16 -1.34
CA VAL A 19 -13.33 34.21 -0.82
C VAL A 19 -13.70 32.76 -1.16
N LEU A 20 -14.97 32.38 -0.99
CA LEU A 20 -15.45 31.04 -1.33
C LEU A 20 -15.38 30.76 -2.84
N ALA A 21 -15.74 31.73 -3.68
CA ALA A 21 -15.65 31.59 -5.13
C ALA A 21 -14.20 31.48 -5.61
N ALA A 22 -13.29 32.28 -5.03
CA ALA A 22 -11.87 32.20 -5.31
C ALA A 22 -11.27 30.85 -4.86
N GLY A 23 -11.60 30.40 -3.66
CA GLY A 23 -11.14 29.09 -3.16
C GLY A 23 -11.69 27.92 -3.98
N PHE A 24 -12.96 27.97 -4.37
CA PHE A 24 -13.58 26.96 -5.24
C PHE A 24 -12.97 26.96 -6.65
N GLY A 25 -12.76 28.14 -7.23
CA GLY A 25 -12.10 28.27 -8.53
C GLY A 25 -10.65 27.78 -8.52
N LEU A 26 -9.91 28.09 -7.45
CA LEU A 26 -8.54 27.57 -7.27
C LEU A 26 -8.54 26.04 -7.10
N GLY A 27 -9.47 25.49 -6.33
CA GLY A 27 -9.62 24.05 -6.16
C GLY A 27 -9.94 23.32 -7.48
N ILE A 28 -10.83 23.87 -8.30
CA ILE A 28 -11.09 23.36 -9.65
C ILE A 28 -9.85 23.48 -10.53
N GLY A 29 -9.15 24.61 -10.50
CA GLY A 29 -7.92 24.82 -11.27
C GLY A 29 -6.85 23.79 -10.95
N VAL A 30 -6.61 23.51 -9.66
CA VAL A 30 -5.68 22.47 -9.22
C VAL A 30 -6.13 21.08 -9.67
N MET A 31 -7.42 20.75 -9.57
CA MET A 31 -7.96 19.48 -10.06
C MET A 31 -7.77 19.31 -11.56
N VAL A 32 -8.06 20.34 -12.36
CA VAL A 32 -7.86 20.35 -13.81
C VAL A 32 -6.38 20.17 -14.15
N GLU A 33 -5.49 20.84 -13.43
CA GLU A 33 -4.04 20.71 -13.63
C GLU A 33 -3.54 19.30 -13.29
N LEU A 34 -4.01 18.71 -12.19
CA LEU A 34 -3.67 17.34 -11.80
C LEU A 34 -4.21 16.29 -12.80
N LEU A 35 -5.42 16.50 -13.33
CA LEU A 35 -5.95 15.70 -14.44
C LEU A 35 -5.12 15.88 -15.71
N GLY A 36 -4.66 17.10 -15.99
CA GLY A 36 -3.75 17.42 -17.09
C GLY A 36 -2.41 16.70 -16.95
N VAL A 37 -1.81 16.70 -15.77
CA VAL A 37 -0.59 15.94 -15.47
C VAL A 37 -0.83 14.43 -15.67
N GLY A 38 -1.96 13.91 -15.21
CA GLY A 38 -2.33 12.51 -15.43
C GLY A 38 -2.45 12.16 -16.91
N GLN A 39 -3.05 13.04 -17.71
CA GLN A 39 -3.17 12.87 -19.16
C GLN A 39 -1.82 12.99 -19.87
N VAL A 40 -0.95 13.91 -19.46
CA VAL A 40 0.42 14.03 -19.98
C VAL A 40 1.26 12.79 -19.64
N ILE A 41 1.13 12.22 -18.45
CA ILE A 41 1.78 10.96 -18.08
C ILE A 41 1.27 9.81 -18.96
N LEU A 42 -0.04 9.76 -19.22
CA LEU A 42 -0.67 8.74 -20.06
C LEU A 42 -0.26 8.89 -21.54
N GLU A 43 -0.20 10.12 -22.05
CA GLU A 43 0.29 10.44 -23.39
C GLU A 43 1.78 10.16 -23.53
N GLN A 44 2.59 10.45 -22.51
CA GLN A 44 4.00 10.06 -22.47
C GLN A 44 4.14 8.53 -22.49
N ALA A 45 3.34 7.80 -21.70
CA ALA A 45 3.33 6.33 -21.70
C ALA A 45 2.89 5.73 -23.06
N HIS A 46 2.08 6.47 -23.83
CA HIS A 46 1.64 6.08 -25.18
C HIS A 46 2.48 6.70 -26.31
N SER A 47 3.49 7.51 -25.98
CA SER A 47 4.28 8.24 -26.97
C SER A 47 5.01 7.26 -27.89
N PRO A 48 4.82 7.37 -29.22
CA PRO A 48 5.53 6.54 -30.20
C PRO A 48 7.05 6.69 -30.14
N ALA A 49 7.57 7.77 -29.54
CA ALA A 49 9.01 7.94 -29.31
C ALA A 49 9.57 6.98 -28.24
N LEU A 50 8.70 6.35 -27.43
CA LEU A 50 9.05 5.22 -26.56
C LEU A 50 8.84 3.86 -27.26
N GLN A 51 8.63 3.81 -28.58
CA GLN A 51 8.85 2.59 -29.38
C GLN A 51 10.36 2.37 -29.58
N GLY A 52 11.10 2.32 -28.47
CA GLY A 52 12.49 1.89 -28.46
C GLY A 52 12.55 0.44 -28.02
N GLY A 53 12.67 -0.49 -28.96
CA GLY A 53 13.26 -1.78 -28.63
C GLY A 53 14.67 -1.54 -28.09
N GLY A 54 14.96 -2.00 -26.88
CA GLY A 54 16.23 -1.73 -26.21
C GLY A 54 16.18 -1.97 -24.70
N THR A 55 17.19 -1.48 -23.98
CA THR A 55 17.31 -1.62 -22.53
C THR A 55 16.51 -0.55 -21.81
N VAL A 56 15.58 -0.96 -20.94
CA VAL A 56 14.84 -0.06 -20.05
C VAL A 56 15.46 -0.12 -18.66
N VAL A 57 15.80 1.04 -18.11
CA VAL A 57 16.23 1.18 -16.71
C VAL A 57 15.11 1.82 -15.91
N VAL A 58 14.65 1.13 -14.87
CA VAL A 58 13.67 1.65 -13.92
C VAL A 58 14.37 1.95 -12.60
N GLY A 59 14.27 3.18 -12.11
CA GLY A 59 14.87 3.61 -10.86
C GLY A 59 13.97 4.60 -10.12
N GLY A 60 14.25 4.81 -8.83
CA GLY A 60 13.59 5.86 -8.05
C GLY A 60 14.24 7.22 -8.30
N ALA A 61 13.44 8.27 -8.44
CA ALA A 61 13.94 9.63 -8.64
C ALA A 61 14.78 10.16 -7.46
N PHE A 62 14.53 9.65 -6.25
CA PHE A 62 15.13 10.15 -5.00
C PHE A 62 15.77 9.03 -4.15
N GLY A 63 15.95 7.83 -4.69
CA GLY A 63 16.48 6.71 -3.92
C GLY A 63 16.25 5.34 -4.53
N PRO A 64 16.44 4.26 -3.73
CA PRO A 64 16.14 2.89 -4.14
C PRO A 64 14.68 2.75 -4.58
N LEU A 65 14.46 1.83 -5.52
CA LEU A 65 13.13 1.41 -5.90
C LEU A 65 12.72 0.25 -4.98
N ASP A 66 12.03 0.55 -3.89
CA ASP A 66 11.60 -0.46 -2.91
C ASP A 66 10.74 -1.55 -3.56
N SER A 67 10.06 -1.19 -4.64
CA SER A 67 9.19 -2.09 -5.40
C SER A 67 9.87 -2.90 -6.51
N ALA A 68 11.21 -2.89 -6.58
CA ALA A 68 11.96 -3.57 -7.65
C ALA A 68 11.65 -5.08 -7.73
N ARG A 69 11.50 -5.75 -6.58
CA ARG A 69 11.15 -7.18 -6.53
C ARG A 69 9.79 -7.45 -7.18
N PHE A 70 8.80 -6.60 -6.89
CA PHE A 70 7.46 -6.73 -7.46
C PHE A 70 7.49 -6.53 -8.96
N LEU A 71 8.18 -5.49 -9.45
CA LEU A 71 8.33 -5.27 -10.88
C LEU A 71 8.97 -6.47 -11.58
N LEU A 72 10.06 -7.03 -11.01
CA LEU A 72 10.67 -8.23 -11.58
C LEU A 72 9.69 -9.41 -11.67
N SER A 73 8.91 -9.65 -10.60
CA SER A 73 7.88 -10.71 -10.61
C SER A 73 6.74 -10.48 -11.60
N GLN A 74 6.40 -9.21 -11.88
CA GLN A 74 5.37 -8.85 -12.87
C GLN A 74 5.85 -9.14 -14.30
N LEU A 75 7.14 -8.91 -14.58
CA LEU A 75 7.73 -9.23 -15.88
C LEU A 75 7.66 -10.74 -16.17
N SER A 76 7.91 -11.60 -15.17
CA SER A 76 7.86 -13.06 -15.33
C SER A 76 6.43 -13.62 -15.36
N SER A 77 5.52 -13.08 -14.54
CA SER A 77 4.14 -13.55 -14.45
C SER A 77 3.25 -13.09 -15.61
N SER A 78 3.54 -11.94 -16.22
CA SER A 78 2.73 -11.37 -17.31
C SER A 78 2.86 -12.16 -18.62
N LYS A 79 1.74 -12.73 -19.10
CA LYS A 79 1.67 -13.37 -20.43
C LYS A 79 2.03 -12.40 -21.56
N ARG A 80 1.67 -11.12 -21.41
CA ARG A 80 1.95 -10.07 -22.41
C ARG A 80 3.44 -9.79 -22.55
N LEU A 81 4.18 -9.81 -21.43
CA LEU A 81 5.59 -9.41 -21.40
C LEU A 81 6.57 -10.57 -21.54
N ARG A 82 6.14 -11.80 -21.27
CA ARG A 82 6.99 -13.00 -21.28
C ARG A 82 7.78 -13.22 -22.58
N GLY A 83 7.26 -12.78 -23.72
CA GLY A 83 7.94 -12.84 -25.02
C GLY A 83 8.65 -11.56 -25.45
N GLN A 84 8.59 -10.50 -24.65
CA GLN A 84 9.14 -9.18 -24.97
C GLN A 84 10.38 -8.82 -24.13
N VAL A 85 10.56 -9.48 -22.98
CA VAL A 85 11.69 -9.26 -22.07
C VAL A 85 12.74 -10.34 -22.29
N VAL A 86 13.91 -9.95 -22.80
CA VAL A 86 15.06 -10.86 -23.00
C VAL A 86 15.70 -11.23 -21.67
N ALA A 87 15.96 -10.23 -20.82
CA ALA A 87 16.51 -10.38 -19.48
C ALA A 87 16.12 -9.16 -18.62
N ALA A 88 16.06 -9.35 -17.31
CA ALA A 88 15.86 -8.27 -16.35
C ALA A 88 16.73 -8.53 -15.12
N SER A 89 17.42 -7.49 -14.64
CA SER A 89 18.30 -7.59 -13.48
C SER A 89 18.03 -6.47 -12.48
N PRO A 90 17.79 -6.79 -11.19
CA PRO A 90 17.84 -5.80 -10.14
C PRO A 90 19.29 -5.41 -9.86
N ASN A 91 19.51 -4.15 -9.50
CA ASN A 91 20.76 -3.72 -8.89
C ASN A 91 20.49 -2.60 -7.88
N ARG A 92 21.44 -2.41 -6.97
CA ARG A 92 21.43 -1.33 -5.99
C ARG A 92 22.81 -0.71 -5.91
N ARG A 93 22.87 0.61 -5.81
CA ARG A 93 24.06 1.34 -5.40
C ARG A 93 23.90 1.76 -3.95
N ALA A 94 24.96 1.63 -3.16
CA ALA A 94 25.00 2.04 -1.77
C ALA A 94 26.41 2.53 -1.42
N THR A 95 26.49 3.45 -0.45
CA THR A 95 27.76 3.80 0.17
C THR A 95 28.00 2.85 1.33
N VAL A 96 29.09 2.10 1.27
CA VAL A 96 29.58 1.28 2.39
C VAL A 96 30.82 1.95 2.97
N PHE A 97 31.16 1.61 4.21
CA PHE A 97 32.35 2.16 4.86
C PHE A 97 33.36 1.05 5.13
N LEU A 98 34.58 1.24 4.64
CA LEU A 98 35.74 0.45 5.05
C LEU A 98 36.25 1.04 6.36
N ILE A 99 36.07 0.28 7.44
CA ILE A 99 36.49 0.68 8.78
C ILE A 99 37.85 0.04 9.11
N LYS A 100 38.82 0.87 9.45
CA LYS A 100 40.13 0.51 10.02
C LYS A 100 40.34 1.30 11.31
N PRO A 101 41.24 0.88 12.21
CA PRO A 101 41.55 1.66 13.41
C PRO A 101 41.90 3.12 13.06
N GLY A 102 41.11 4.07 13.55
CA GLY A 102 41.28 5.51 13.30
C GLY A 102 40.91 5.99 11.89
N LEU A 103 40.31 5.17 11.03
CA LEU A 103 40.00 5.54 9.64
C LEU A 103 38.71 4.90 9.14
N ALA A 104 37.77 5.73 8.67
CA ALA A 104 36.58 5.29 7.95
C ALA A 104 36.62 5.85 6.53
N ILE A 105 36.64 4.97 5.53
CA ILE A 105 36.62 5.37 4.12
C ILE A 105 35.26 5.02 3.53
N ALA A 106 34.53 6.02 3.05
CA ALA A 106 33.32 5.81 2.28
C ALA A 106 33.66 5.27 0.89
N VAL A 107 33.02 4.17 0.48
CA VAL A 107 33.16 3.55 -0.83
C VAL A 107 31.78 3.39 -1.45
N SER A 108 31.59 3.93 -2.65
CA SER A 108 30.39 3.65 -3.42
C SER A 108 30.50 2.26 -4.02
N MET A 109 29.53 1.40 -3.70
CA MET A 109 29.44 0.04 -4.22
C MET A 109 28.14 -0.15 -4.99
N ARG A 110 28.21 -0.99 -6.01
CA ARG A 110 27.06 -1.53 -6.72
C ARG A 110 26.98 -3.03 -6.41
N GLY A 111 25.77 -3.52 -6.18
CA GLY A 111 25.49 -4.95 -6.06
C GLY A 111 24.22 -5.31 -6.82
N GLY A 112 24.22 -6.51 -7.39
CA GLY A 112 23.08 -7.11 -8.07
C GLY A 112 23.14 -8.63 -7.96
N VAL A 113 22.21 -9.32 -8.61
CA VAL A 113 22.21 -10.79 -8.67
C VAL A 113 23.15 -11.22 -9.80
N PRO A 114 24.26 -11.94 -9.53
CA PRO A 114 25.30 -12.19 -10.51
C PRO A 114 24.80 -12.84 -11.82
N SER A 115 23.92 -13.83 -11.74
CA SER A 115 23.35 -14.50 -12.92
C SER A 115 22.50 -13.54 -13.78
N LEU A 116 21.72 -12.67 -13.15
CA LEU A 116 20.88 -11.70 -13.85
C LEU A 116 21.70 -10.55 -14.43
N GLU A 117 22.74 -10.09 -13.73
CA GLU A 117 23.66 -9.08 -14.25
C GLU A 117 24.43 -9.61 -15.47
N LYS A 118 24.85 -10.88 -15.46
CA LYS A 118 25.39 -11.57 -16.63
C LYS A 118 24.37 -11.68 -17.78
N ALA A 119 23.11 -12.00 -17.46
CA ALA A 119 22.05 -12.15 -18.47
C ALA A 119 21.72 -10.83 -19.19
N VAL A 120 21.84 -9.68 -18.51
CA VAL A 120 21.71 -8.35 -19.14
C VAL A 120 23.01 -7.83 -19.76
N GLY A 121 24.10 -8.62 -19.71
CA GLY A 121 25.38 -8.30 -20.34
C GLY A 121 26.26 -7.31 -19.57
N ASP A 122 26.17 -7.27 -18.23
CA ASP A 122 27.00 -6.38 -17.41
C ASP A 122 28.50 -6.76 -17.51
N SER A 123 29.33 -5.82 -17.96
CA SER A 123 30.75 -6.07 -18.23
C SER A 123 31.58 -6.33 -16.98
N GLU A 124 31.17 -5.80 -15.81
CA GLU A 124 31.91 -6.00 -14.56
C GLU A 124 31.78 -7.45 -14.08
N VAL A 125 30.65 -8.09 -14.37
CA VAL A 125 30.29 -9.43 -13.90
C VAL A 125 30.51 -10.52 -14.95
N SER A 126 30.36 -10.21 -16.25
CA SER A 126 30.36 -11.19 -17.36
C SER A 126 31.63 -12.05 -17.45
N GLY A 127 32.79 -11.53 -17.04
CA GLY A 127 34.07 -12.26 -17.04
C GLY A 127 34.44 -12.95 -15.72
N ARG A 128 33.58 -12.89 -14.70
CA ARG A 128 33.89 -13.33 -13.33
C ARG A 128 33.20 -14.66 -13.01
N ALA A 129 33.95 -15.76 -13.08
CA ALA A 129 33.43 -17.12 -12.86
C ALA A 129 33.10 -17.41 -11.38
N GLU A 130 33.74 -16.69 -10.47
CA GLU A 130 33.57 -16.74 -9.03
C GLU A 130 32.33 -15.99 -8.55
N TRP A 131 31.77 -15.09 -9.37
CA TRP A 131 30.54 -14.36 -9.06
C TRP A 131 29.34 -15.23 -9.40
N ARG A 132 28.79 -15.88 -8.38
CA ARG A 132 27.66 -16.79 -8.46
C ARG A 132 26.58 -16.36 -7.50
N ASP A 133 25.33 -16.64 -7.84
CA ASP A 133 24.19 -16.35 -6.99
C ASP A 133 24.35 -17.00 -5.62
N ALA A 134 24.08 -16.23 -4.58
CA ALA A 134 23.89 -16.74 -3.23
C ALA A 134 22.52 -17.40 -3.12
N ALA A 135 22.34 -18.27 -2.12
CA ALA A 135 21.05 -18.90 -1.85
C ALA A 135 19.91 -17.87 -1.62
N THR A 136 20.24 -16.71 -1.05
CA THR A 136 19.31 -15.59 -0.83
C THR A 136 18.88 -14.90 -2.13
N ASP A 137 19.69 -14.95 -3.20
CA ASP A 137 19.38 -14.32 -4.49
C ASP A 137 18.26 -15.07 -5.20
N ALA A 138 18.26 -16.41 -5.10
CA ALA A 138 17.22 -17.25 -5.67
C ALA A 138 15.84 -16.96 -5.04
N ALA A 139 15.80 -16.73 -3.72
CA ALA A 139 14.56 -16.37 -3.02
C ALA A 139 14.03 -14.98 -3.45
N TRP A 140 14.92 -14.09 -3.86
CA TRP A 140 14.54 -12.75 -4.35
C TRP A 140 14.03 -12.79 -5.79
N THR A 141 14.68 -13.57 -6.66
CA THR A 141 14.44 -13.59 -8.11
C THR A 141 13.36 -14.58 -8.56
N ASN A 142 13.22 -15.71 -7.86
CA ASN A 142 12.27 -16.79 -8.16
C ASN A 142 11.21 -16.96 -7.07
N ALA A 143 10.81 -15.86 -6.44
CA ALA A 143 9.77 -15.88 -5.42
C ALA A 143 8.46 -16.45 -5.98
N LEU A 144 7.82 -17.34 -5.23
CA LEU A 144 6.48 -17.81 -5.60
C LEU A 144 5.51 -16.61 -5.56
N PRO A 145 4.49 -16.56 -6.43
CA PRO A 145 3.54 -15.43 -6.45
C PRO A 145 2.90 -15.12 -5.09
N GLY A 146 2.68 -16.15 -4.26
CA GLY A 146 2.17 -15.97 -2.90
C GLY A 146 3.16 -15.31 -1.94
N ASP A 147 4.46 -15.56 -2.08
CA ASP A 147 5.48 -14.91 -1.26
C ASP A 147 5.59 -13.43 -1.61
N VAL A 148 5.41 -13.10 -2.90
CA VAL A 148 5.35 -11.73 -3.38
C VAL A 148 4.12 -11.03 -2.80
N LEU A 149 2.94 -11.65 -2.85
CA LEU A 149 1.73 -11.09 -2.24
C LEU A 149 1.88 -10.90 -0.73
N ARG A 150 2.44 -11.89 -0.01
CA ARG A 150 2.69 -11.78 1.43
C ARG A 150 3.65 -10.64 1.77
N ALA A 151 4.73 -10.49 1.01
CA ALA A 151 5.68 -9.38 1.22
C ALA A 151 5.07 -8.01 0.91
N MET A 152 4.12 -7.97 -0.02
CA MET A 152 3.39 -6.77 -0.44
C MET A 152 2.34 -6.34 0.57
N ASP A 153 1.64 -7.31 1.16
CA ASP A 153 0.44 -7.12 1.98
C ASP A 153 0.71 -7.24 3.49
N ARG A 154 1.95 -7.01 3.89
CA ARG A 154 2.39 -7.10 5.29
C ARG A 154 2.00 -5.86 6.10
N PHE A 155 1.76 -6.05 7.39
CA PHE A 155 1.63 -4.93 8.33
C PHE A 155 2.99 -4.26 8.59
N HIS A 156 2.95 -2.99 8.96
CA HIS A 156 4.14 -2.16 9.14
C HIS A 156 4.38 -1.80 10.61
N PRO A 157 5.64 -1.76 11.06
CA PRO A 157 5.96 -1.22 12.37
C PRO A 157 5.54 0.24 12.44
N VAL A 158 4.92 0.65 13.54
CA VAL A 158 4.63 2.07 13.77
C VAL A 158 5.97 2.80 13.92
N PRO A 159 6.26 3.83 13.10
CA PRO A 159 7.51 4.55 13.19
C PRO A 159 7.74 5.12 14.59
N ASP A 160 8.89 4.83 15.19
CA ASP A 160 9.33 5.48 16.44
C ASP A 160 9.87 6.87 16.11
N LEU A 161 8.98 7.85 16.06
CA LEU A 161 9.31 9.24 15.74
C LEU A 161 9.82 10.03 16.96
N TRP A 162 9.81 9.41 18.14
CA TRP A 162 10.10 10.08 19.41
C TRP A 162 11.32 9.48 20.13
N GLY A 163 11.97 8.46 19.56
CA GLY A 163 13.25 7.94 20.04
C GLY A 163 13.15 7.20 21.38
N ASN A 164 12.08 6.44 21.59
CA ASN A 164 11.97 5.54 22.74
C ASN A 164 12.65 4.19 22.51
N SER A 165 13.54 4.06 21.51
CA SER A 165 14.43 2.92 21.40
C SER A 165 15.48 2.97 22.52
N SER A 166 15.45 1.98 23.40
CA SER A 166 16.53 1.66 24.34
C SER A 166 17.83 1.17 23.67
N ASP A 167 17.94 1.30 22.35
CA ASP A 167 19.17 1.04 21.59
C ASP A 167 20.08 2.28 21.63
N SER A 168 20.75 2.44 22.77
CA SER A 168 21.72 3.50 23.06
C SER A 168 23.02 3.44 22.24
N ASN A 169 23.04 2.81 21.06
CA ASN A 169 24.27 2.54 20.31
C ASN A 169 24.33 3.03 18.86
N GLN A 170 23.40 3.88 18.41
CA GLN A 170 23.48 4.47 17.05
C GLN A 170 23.33 5.99 16.95
N GLN A 171 23.71 6.73 18.00
CA GLN A 171 23.85 8.19 17.86
C GLN A 171 25.09 8.72 18.57
N SER A 172 26.23 8.54 17.93
CA SER A 172 27.42 9.34 18.17
C SER A 172 28.28 9.38 16.92
N SER A 173 27.98 10.33 16.03
CA SER A 173 28.96 11.11 15.23
C SER A 173 28.26 11.86 14.10
N ALA A 174 27.67 13.00 14.43
CA ALA A 174 27.50 14.08 13.47
C ALA A 174 27.85 15.38 14.18
N THR A 175 29.03 15.87 13.84
CA THR A 175 29.63 17.13 14.26
C THR A 175 28.63 18.28 14.13
N SER A 176 28.47 19.02 15.24
CA SER A 176 27.83 20.33 15.30
C SER A 176 28.50 21.28 14.30
N ASN A 177 27.77 21.70 13.27
CA ASN A 177 27.87 23.01 12.64
C ASN A 177 26.85 23.12 11.49
N GLN A 178 25.59 23.37 11.83
CA GLN A 178 24.71 24.13 10.92
C GLN A 178 23.88 25.11 11.73
N GLN A 179 24.04 26.38 11.37
CA GLN A 179 23.32 27.54 11.89
C GLN A 179 21.81 27.36 11.75
N SER A 180 21.11 27.84 12.76
CA SER A 180 19.66 27.91 12.89
C SER A 180 19.00 28.56 11.68
N ALA A 181 18.39 27.75 10.82
CA ALA A 181 17.32 28.21 9.95
C ALA A 181 16.00 28.00 10.71
N THR A 182 15.40 29.08 11.19
CA THR A 182 14.08 29.08 11.83
C THR A 182 12.99 28.83 10.78
N SER A 183 12.81 27.57 10.39
CA SER A 183 11.53 27.09 9.87
C SER A 183 10.73 26.57 11.06
N PRO A 184 9.42 26.85 11.18
CA PRO A 184 8.60 26.23 12.21
C PRO A 184 8.64 24.71 11.97
N GLN A 185 9.35 24.01 12.85
CA GLN A 185 9.46 22.56 12.82
C GLN A 185 8.06 22.02 13.06
N GLN A 186 7.43 21.46 12.02
CA GLN A 186 6.14 20.79 12.18
C GLN A 186 6.29 19.75 13.30
N PRO A 187 5.36 19.71 14.28
CA PRO A 187 5.42 18.70 15.33
C PRO A 187 5.38 17.31 14.69
N ALA A 188 6.21 16.41 15.18
CA ALA A 188 6.19 15.02 14.75
C ALA A 188 4.77 14.45 14.96
N PRO A 189 4.26 13.60 14.05
CA PRO A 189 2.93 13.04 14.20
C PRO A 189 2.82 12.19 15.47
N SER A 190 1.63 12.24 16.07
CA SER A 190 1.30 11.45 17.25
C SER A 190 1.28 9.96 16.88
N PRO A 191 1.88 9.06 17.68
CA PRO A 191 1.74 7.62 17.50
C PRO A 191 0.26 7.18 17.46
N LYS A 192 -0.62 7.89 18.16
CA LYS A 192 -2.08 7.64 18.16
C LYS A 192 -2.75 7.92 16.82
N GLY A 193 -2.11 8.69 15.95
CA GLY A 193 -2.59 8.96 14.60
C GLY A 193 -2.33 7.83 13.62
N TRP A 194 -1.62 6.77 14.03
CA TRP A 194 -1.36 5.60 13.19
C TRP A 194 -2.62 4.76 13.00
N ALA A 195 -2.89 4.41 11.74
CA ALA A 195 -3.82 3.35 11.40
C ALA A 195 -3.34 2.62 10.14
N GLU A 196 -3.66 1.34 10.09
CA GLU A 196 -3.30 0.46 8.99
C GLU A 196 -4.46 -0.51 8.77
N TRP A 197 -4.86 -0.71 7.51
CA TRP A 197 -5.99 -1.57 7.22
C TRP A 197 -5.85 -2.38 5.94
N LEU A 198 -6.34 -3.61 6.02
CA LEU A 198 -6.70 -4.41 4.85
C LEU A 198 -8.14 -4.10 4.48
N TYR A 199 -8.40 -3.87 3.20
CA TYR A 199 -9.74 -3.58 2.72
C TYR A 199 -10.08 -4.43 1.49
N PHE A 200 -11.18 -5.15 1.60
CA PHE A 200 -11.69 -6.06 0.58
C PHE A 200 -13.04 -5.56 0.10
N ASN A 201 -13.24 -5.53 -1.21
CA ASN A 201 -14.49 -5.13 -1.83
C ASN A 201 -14.96 -6.21 -2.80
N GLY A 202 -16.24 -6.60 -2.66
CA GLY A 202 -16.87 -7.57 -3.53
C GLY A 202 -18.18 -7.04 -4.12
N ARG A 203 -18.42 -7.36 -5.39
CA ARG A 203 -19.67 -7.04 -6.08
C ARG A 203 -20.13 -8.20 -6.95
N SER A 204 -21.39 -8.60 -6.75
CA SER A 204 -22.07 -9.58 -7.59
C SER A 204 -22.26 -9.08 -9.03
N THR A 205 -22.37 -10.03 -9.96
CA THR A 205 -22.58 -9.74 -11.39
C THR A 205 -23.89 -9.02 -11.68
N ASP A 206 -24.96 -9.33 -10.93
CA ASP A 206 -26.25 -8.65 -11.02
C ASP A 206 -26.29 -7.31 -10.26
N GLY A 207 -25.21 -6.98 -9.53
CA GLY A 207 -25.06 -5.76 -8.75
C GLY A 207 -25.94 -5.66 -7.51
N ARG A 208 -26.70 -6.71 -7.16
CA ARG A 208 -27.65 -6.72 -6.03
C ARG A 208 -26.97 -6.93 -4.69
N LEU A 209 -25.81 -7.58 -4.70
CA LEU A 209 -24.94 -7.78 -3.56
C LEU A 209 -23.64 -6.97 -3.75
N ARG A 210 -23.33 -6.13 -2.77
CA ARG A 210 -22.01 -5.50 -2.61
C ARG A 210 -21.57 -5.65 -1.16
N PHE A 211 -20.27 -5.77 -0.93
CA PHE A 211 -19.73 -5.74 0.41
C PHE A 211 -18.37 -5.09 0.47
N TYR A 212 -18.13 -4.45 1.62
CA TYR A 212 -16.86 -3.87 1.98
C TYR A 212 -16.43 -4.46 3.32
N LEU A 213 -15.28 -5.11 3.34
CA LEU A 213 -14.74 -5.76 4.52
C LEU A 213 -13.40 -5.12 4.86
N SER A 214 -13.33 -4.47 6.01
CA SER A 214 -12.14 -3.80 6.53
C SER A 214 -11.59 -4.54 7.74
N PHE A 215 -10.28 -4.68 7.82
CA PHE A 215 -9.55 -5.06 9.03
C PHE A 215 -8.62 -3.91 9.39
N ILE A 216 -8.89 -3.21 10.47
CA ILE A 216 -8.23 -1.95 10.81
C ILE A 216 -7.48 -2.13 12.13
N ALA A 217 -6.16 -2.01 12.09
CA ALA A 217 -5.31 -1.93 13.28
C ALA A 217 -4.95 -0.47 13.57
N GLY A 218 -5.08 -0.08 14.84
CA GLY A 218 -4.68 1.24 15.31
C GLY A 218 -3.22 1.31 15.74
N ALA A 219 -2.91 2.33 16.53
CA ALA A 219 -1.60 2.52 17.16
C ALA A 219 -1.25 1.40 18.15
N VAL A 220 0.05 1.26 18.44
CA VAL A 220 0.54 0.36 19.49
C VAL A 220 0.25 0.96 20.87
N HIS A 221 -0.39 0.17 21.72
CA HIS A 221 -0.66 0.47 23.12
C HIS A 221 0.62 0.30 23.95
N ALA A 222 0.67 0.87 25.16
CA ALA A 222 1.82 0.70 26.06
C ALA A 222 2.10 -0.77 26.44
N SER A 223 1.11 -1.66 26.31
CA SER A 223 1.25 -3.10 26.51
C SER A 223 1.98 -3.82 25.37
N GLY A 224 2.23 -3.15 24.23
CA GLY A 224 2.72 -3.78 23.01
C GLY A 224 1.62 -4.39 22.13
N ALA A 225 0.35 -4.26 22.51
CA ALA A 225 -0.78 -4.70 21.68
C ALA A 225 -1.28 -3.59 20.75
N ARG A 226 -2.00 -3.94 19.67
CA ARG A 226 -2.81 -3.04 18.86
C ARG A 226 -4.28 -3.39 19.01
N SER A 227 -5.14 -2.37 19.11
CA SER A 227 -6.56 -2.56 18.85
C SER A 227 -6.77 -2.90 17.38
N ILE A 228 -7.55 -3.95 17.09
CA ILE A 228 -7.91 -4.34 15.73
C ILE A 228 -9.42 -4.54 15.62
N THR A 229 -10.01 -4.06 14.52
CA THR A 229 -11.44 -4.19 14.23
C THR A 229 -11.65 -4.79 12.86
N ALA A 230 -12.50 -5.82 12.78
CA ALA A 230 -13.04 -6.34 11.54
C ALA A 230 -14.44 -5.73 11.33
N ARG A 231 -14.71 -5.18 10.15
CA ARG A 231 -15.99 -4.55 9.83
C ARG A 231 -16.45 -4.94 8.44
N LEU A 232 -17.64 -5.53 8.36
CA LEU A 232 -18.33 -5.83 7.11
C LEU A 232 -19.50 -4.86 6.93
N GLN A 233 -19.44 -4.03 5.90
CA GLN A 233 -20.63 -3.37 5.36
C GLN A 233 -21.18 -4.25 4.24
N LEU A 234 -22.40 -4.73 4.41
CA LEU A 234 -23.10 -5.57 3.45
C LEU A 234 -24.29 -4.80 2.86
N GLU A 235 -24.25 -4.58 1.55
CA GLU A 235 -25.35 -4.00 0.79
C GLU A 235 -26.08 -5.09 0.02
N ARG A 236 -27.38 -5.19 0.26
CA ARG A 236 -28.28 -6.13 -0.41
C ARG A 236 -29.53 -5.40 -0.87
N ASP A 237 -29.82 -5.46 -2.16
CA ASP A 237 -31.04 -4.89 -2.74
C ASP A 237 -31.24 -3.41 -2.33
N GLY A 238 -30.14 -2.64 -2.30
CA GLY A 238 -30.14 -1.22 -1.91
C GLY A 238 -30.19 -0.95 -0.39
N ARG A 239 -30.18 -2.00 0.45
CA ARG A 239 -30.14 -1.86 1.91
C ARG A 239 -28.76 -2.21 2.46
N SER A 240 -28.15 -1.27 3.18
CA SER A 240 -26.85 -1.47 3.84
C SER A 240 -27.02 -1.90 5.29
N THR A 241 -26.26 -2.89 5.73
CA THR A 241 -26.13 -3.31 7.14
C THR A 241 -24.66 -3.46 7.50
N ASN A 242 -24.27 -2.99 8.68
CA ASN A 242 -22.89 -3.07 9.16
C ASN A 242 -22.78 -4.14 10.26
N TYR A 243 -21.70 -4.90 10.20
CA TYR A 243 -21.33 -5.91 11.16
C TYR A 243 -19.90 -5.68 11.59
N SER A 244 -19.58 -5.94 12.86
CA SER A 244 -18.22 -5.79 13.35
C SER A 244 -17.87 -6.79 14.44
N ALA A 245 -16.56 -6.92 14.63
CA ALA A 245 -15.91 -7.56 15.77
C ALA A 245 -14.62 -6.77 16.06
N ALA A 246 -14.20 -6.76 17.32
CA ALA A 246 -12.97 -6.12 17.74
C ALA A 246 -12.18 -7.06 18.65
N ALA A 247 -10.86 -6.92 18.63
CA ALA A 247 -9.94 -7.66 19.47
C ALA A 247 -8.71 -6.79 19.77
N GLU A 248 -7.84 -7.29 20.65
CA GLU A 248 -6.46 -6.84 20.75
C GLU A 248 -5.54 -7.93 20.20
N VAL A 249 -4.49 -7.52 19.51
CA VAL A 249 -3.46 -8.40 18.95
C VAL A 249 -2.09 -7.92 19.38
N ASP A 250 -1.17 -8.83 19.70
CA ASP A 250 0.23 -8.47 19.95
C ASP A 250 0.87 -7.86 18.68
N ASP A 251 1.55 -6.74 18.82
CA ASP A 251 2.17 -6.03 17.68
C ASP A 251 3.20 -6.91 16.95
N ARG A 252 4.02 -7.65 17.70
CA ARG A 252 5.06 -8.49 17.10
C ARG A 252 4.44 -9.67 16.36
N GLU A 253 3.39 -10.25 16.93
CA GLU A 253 2.62 -11.31 16.29
C GLU A 253 1.95 -10.83 14.98
N LEU A 254 1.33 -9.65 15.02
CA LEU A 254 0.71 -9.04 13.83
C LEU A 254 1.73 -8.83 12.71
N LEU A 255 2.89 -8.25 13.04
CA LEU A 255 3.96 -8.01 12.07
C LEU A 255 4.58 -9.29 11.51
N ALA A 256 4.64 -10.36 12.31
CA ALA A 256 5.25 -11.62 11.91
C ALA A 256 4.35 -12.47 10.99
N ARG A 257 3.01 -12.36 11.12
CA ARG A 257 2.06 -13.23 10.42
C ARG A 257 1.39 -12.58 9.20
N ALA A 258 1.39 -11.25 9.11
CA ALA A 258 0.69 -10.53 8.06
C ALA A 258 0.99 -11.05 6.63
N PRO A 259 -0.02 -11.12 5.74
CA PRO A 259 -1.40 -10.65 5.91
C PRO A 259 -2.32 -11.59 6.71
N ASP A 260 -1.81 -12.70 7.23
CA ASP A 260 -2.61 -13.56 8.09
C ASP A 260 -2.92 -12.82 9.40
N LEU A 261 -4.21 -12.68 9.70
CA LEU A 261 -4.67 -11.90 10.85
C LEU A 261 -5.89 -12.53 11.50
N ASP A 262 -6.05 -12.24 12.80
CA ASP A 262 -7.15 -12.69 13.63
C ASP A 262 -7.82 -11.50 14.32
N VAL A 263 -9.15 -11.45 14.27
CA VAL A 263 -9.99 -10.52 15.03
C VAL A 263 -11.09 -11.32 15.72
N GLY A 264 -10.78 -11.84 16.91
CA GLY A 264 -11.61 -12.85 17.56
C GLY A 264 -11.73 -14.09 16.67
N ASP A 265 -12.95 -14.51 16.38
CA ASP A 265 -13.26 -15.67 15.53
C ASP A 265 -13.31 -15.34 14.02
N THR A 266 -12.92 -14.11 13.65
CA THR A 266 -12.81 -13.68 12.25
C THR A 266 -11.35 -13.74 11.82
N HIS A 267 -11.06 -14.36 10.67
CA HIS A 267 -9.71 -14.69 10.25
C HIS A 267 -9.48 -14.35 8.77
N VAL A 268 -8.28 -13.88 8.43
CA VAL A 268 -7.76 -13.84 7.05
C VAL A 268 -6.54 -14.74 6.96
N ARG A 269 -6.48 -15.56 5.92
CA ARG A 269 -5.33 -16.42 5.59
C ARG A 269 -4.97 -16.32 4.13
N LEU A 270 -3.69 -16.21 3.80
CA LEU A 270 -3.16 -16.21 2.43
C LEU A 270 -2.43 -17.52 2.12
N GLU A 271 -3.00 -18.31 1.22
CA GLU A 271 -2.42 -19.56 0.71
C GLU A 271 -2.14 -19.43 -0.79
N GLY A 272 -0.87 -19.43 -1.17
CA GLY A 272 -0.49 -19.09 -2.54
C GLY A 272 -1.01 -17.69 -2.89
N THR A 273 -1.95 -17.60 -3.83
CA THR A 273 -2.58 -16.33 -4.25
C THR A 273 -4.06 -16.23 -3.86
N ARG A 274 -4.54 -17.12 -2.99
CA ARG A 274 -5.92 -17.15 -2.50
C ARG A 274 -5.98 -16.64 -1.08
N TYR A 275 -6.82 -15.64 -0.86
CA TYR A 275 -7.23 -15.26 0.48
C TYR A 275 -8.43 -16.11 0.90
N THR A 276 -8.37 -16.67 2.10
CA THR A 276 -9.48 -17.34 2.76
C THR A 276 -9.88 -16.49 3.97
N ILE A 277 -11.14 -16.07 3.99
CA ILE A 277 -11.69 -15.13 4.97
C ILE A 277 -12.84 -15.81 5.69
N THR A 278 -12.61 -16.17 6.95
CA THR A 278 -13.64 -16.69 7.83
C THR A 278 -14.25 -15.53 8.60
N LEU A 279 -15.58 -15.41 8.58
CA LEU A 279 -16.31 -14.33 9.22
C LEU A 279 -17.10 -14.86 10.42
N ALA A 280 -17.01 -14.13 11.53
CA ALA A 280 -17.84 -14.27 12.71
C ALA A 280 -18.01 -12.88 13.34
N LEU A 281 -19.01 -12.13 12.84
CA LEU A 281 -19.26 -10.74 13.21
C LEU A 281 -20.69 -10.57 13.74
N ARG A 282 -20.99 -9.42 14.34
CA ARG A 282 -22.34 -9.08 14.82
C ARG A 282 -22.81 -7.76 14.24
N ALA A 283 -24.10 -7.68 13.91
CA ALA A 283 -24.70 -6.45 13.38
C ALA A 283 -24.58 -5.32 14.42
N GLU A 284 -24.10 -4.15 14.00
CA GLU A 284 -23.91 -3.00 14.89
C GLU A 284 -25.25 -2.53 15.51
N ALA A 285 -26.36 -2.67 14.77
CA ALA A 285 -27.68 -2.18 15.18
C ALA A 285 -28.53 -3.18 15.97
N SER A 286 -28.28 -4.49 15.86
CA SER A 286 -29.17 -5.54 16.40
C SER A 286 -28.46 -6.73 17.03
N ALA A 287 -27.12 -6.74 17.03
CA ALA A 287 -26.28 -7.86 17.45
C ALA A 287 -26.53 -9.20 16.72
N THR A 288 -27.34 -9.20 15.65
CA THR A 288 -27.59 -10.38 14.81
C THR A 288 -26.27 -10.89 14.24
N PRO A 289 -25.92 -12.18 14.43
CA PRO A 289 -24.66 -12.70 13.95
C PRO A 289 -24.65 -12.83 12.43
N VAL A 290 -23.48 -12.57 11.84
CA VAL A 290 -23.11 -13.04 10.50
C VAL A 290 -21.93 -13.98 10.63
N THR A 291 -22.06 -15.17 10.06
CA THR A 291 -20.95 -16.12 9.94
C THR A 291 -20.75 -16.53 8.50
N GLY A 292 -19.54 -16.94 8.12
CA GLY A 292 -19.33 -17.38 6.75
C GLY A 292 -17.88 -17.64 6.40
N LEU A 293 -17.70 -18.07 5.16
CA LEU A 293 -16.40 -18.25 4.53
C LEU A 293 -16.46 -17.58 3.17
N LEU A 294 -15.53 -16.69 2.89
CA LEU A 294 -15.30 -16.08 1.59
C LEU A 294 -13.88 -16.43 1.15
N THR A 295 -13.71 -16.69 -0.15
CA THR A 295 -12.39 -16.79 -0.77
C THR A 295 -12.24 -15.72 -1.83
N LEU A 296 -11.08 -15.07 -1.89
CA LEU A 296 -10.69 -14.18 -2.97
C LEU A 296 -9.51 -14.79 -3.73
N ASP A 297 -9.75 -15.17 -4.97
CA ASP A 297 -8.71 -15.60 -5.90
C ASP A 297 -8.14 -14.39 -6.64
N ALA A 298 -6.86 -14.07 -6.40
CA ALA A 298 -6.19 -12.97 -7.09
C ALA A 298 -5.89 -13.33 -8.55
N ALA A 299 -6.21 -12.43 -9.49
CA ALA A 299 -5.83 -12.62 -10.87
C ALA A 299 -4.30 -12.41 -11.05
N PRO A 300 -3.58 -13.33 -11.70
CA PRO A 300 -2.14 -13.18 -11.90
C PRO A 300 -1.77 -11.88 -12.63
N GLY A 301 -0.74 -11.19 -12.13
CA GLY A 301 -0.25 -9.95 -12.71
C GLY A 301 -1.19 -8.74 -12.57
N ARG A 302 -2.18 -8.81 -11.67
CA ARG A 302 -3.15 -7.72 -11.40
C ARG A 302 -2.98 -7.19 -9.99
N SER A 303 -1.85 -6.53 -9.75
CA SER A 303 -1.54 -5.85 -8.48
C SER A 303 -0.89 -4.50 -8.73
N LEU A 304 -1.06 -3.56 -7.81
CA LEU A 304 -0.27 -2.34 -7.73
C LEU A 304 0.79 -2.54 -6.63
N PRO A 305 2.09 -2.38 -6.93
CA PRO A 305 3.14 -2.54 -5.92
C PRO A 305 3.06 -1.43 -4.87
N PRO A 306 3.64 -1.65 -3.68
CA PRO A 306 3.54 -0.71 -2.58
C PRO A 306 4.26 0.59 -2.92
N ALA A 307 3.66 1.69 -2.50
CA ALA A 307 4.24 3.02 -2.57
C ALA A 307 4.00 3.72 -1.23
N ALA A 308 5.01 4.48 -0.77
CA ALA A 308 4.91 5.29 0.43
C ALA A 308 5.35 6.72 0.13
N ILE A 309 4.62 7.68 0.70
CA ILE A 309 4.97 9.09 0.72
C ILE A 309 5.51 9.38 2.11
N HIS A 310 6.69 10.00 2.15
CA HIS A 310 7.32 10.47 3.38
C HIS A 310 7.23 11.99 3.42
N GLY A 311 6.72 12.51 4.54
CA GLY A 311 6.58 13.93 4.81
C GLY A 311 7.65 14.43 5.78
N ALA A 312 7.65 15.75 6.02
CA ALA A 312 8.48 16.35 7.06
C ALA A 312 8.14 15.75 8.45
N GLY A 313 9.12 15.71 9.35
CA GLY A 313 8.92 15.22 10.71
C GLY A 313 8.66 13.72 10.84
N GLY A 314 8.99 12.93 9.81
CA GLY A 314 8.86 11.47 9.82
C GLY A 314 7.45 10.95 9.52
N TRP A 315 6.54 11.82 9.07
CA TRP A 315 5.23 11.39 8.58
C TRP A 315 5.39 10.39 7.43
N VAL A 316 4.58 9.34 7.44
CA VAL A 316 4.50 8.36 6.36
C VAL A 316 3.05 8.00 6.10
N SER A 317 2.71 7.84 4.83
CA SER A 317 1.50 7.17 4.39
C SER A 317 1.82 6.32 3.18
N GLY A 318 1.29 5.10 3.15
CA GLY A 318 1.50 4.21 2.04
C GLY A 318 0.25 3.46 1.63
N TYR A 319 0.34 2.91 0.44
CA TYR A 319 -0.75 2.28 -0.27
C TYR A 319 -0.23 1.17 -1.17
N VAL A 320 -1.02 0.11 -1.26
CA VAL A 320 -0.77 -1.01 -2.13
C VAL A 320 -2.09 -1.66 -2.53
N VAL A 321 -2.13 -2.27 -3.72
CA VAL A 321 -3.30 -3.03 -4.18
C VAL A 321 -2.87 -4.46 -4.49
N PRO A 322 -2.94 -5.37 -3.51
CA PRO A 322 -2.54 -6.75 -3.74
C PRO A 322 -3.42 -7.45 -4.78
N VAL A 323 -4.71 -7.12 -4.81
CA VAL A 323 -5.68 -7.67 -5.77
C VAL A 323 -6.43 -6.53 -6.46
N LEU A 324 -5.89 -6.06 -7.58
CA LEU A 324 -6.58 -5.08 -8.41
C LEU A 324 -7.80 -5.69 -9.11
N ALA A 325 -7.72 -6.98 -9.41
CA ALA A 325 -8.82 -7.78 -9.93
C ALA A 325 -8.73 -9.21 -9.41
N GLY A 326 -9.85 -9.73 -8.91
CA GLY A 326 -9.97 -11.11 -8.45
C GLY A 326 -11.41 -11.58 -8.48
N THR A 327 -11.64 -12.79 -7.96
CA THR A 327 -12.97 -13.39 -7.89
C THR A 327 -13.28 -13.81 -6.47
N PHE A 328 -14.38 -13.29 -5.94
CA PHE A 328 -14.96 -13.71 -4.68
C PHE A 328 -15.91 -14.89 -4.87
N GLN A 329 -15.79 -15.87 -3.99
CA GLN A 329 -16.74 -16.96 -3.84
C GLN A 329 -16.97 -17.27 -2.36
N GLY A 330 -18.12 -17.84 -2.00
CA GLY A 330 -18.36 -18.31 -0.65
C GLY A 330 -19.80 -18.22 -0.19
N VAL A 331 -19.99 -18.32 1.12
CA VAL A 331 -21.31 -18.35 1.75
C VAL A 331 -21.29 -17.53 3.03
N LEU A 332 -22.29 -16.65 3.18
CA LEU A 332 -22.60 -15.93 4.41
C LEU A 332 -23.94 -16.42 4.98
N ARG A 333 -24.03 -16.50 6.31
CA ARG A 333 -25.23 -16.84 7.06
C ARG A 333 -25.60 -15.71 8.00
N ILE A 334 -26.82 -15.18 7.90
CA ILE A 334 -27.28 -14.01 8.66
C ILE A 334 -28.67 -14.29 9.20
N GLY A 335 -28.82 -14.40 10.53
CA GLY A 335 -30.14 -14.51 11.16
C GLY A 335 -31.04 -15.65 10.61
N GLY A 336 -30.45 -16.71 10.05
CA GLY A 336 -31.16 -17.83 9.40
C GLY A 336 -31.12 -17.81 7.87
N ASP A 337 -30.88 -16.65 7.24
CA ASP A 337 -30.71 -16.53 5.79
C ASP A 337 -29.33 -17.03 5.36
N THR A 338 -29.25 -17.63 4.18
CA THR A 338 -28.00 -18.00 3.51
C THR A 338 -27.82 -17.20 2.24
N ILE A 339 -26.70 -16.50 2.12
CA ILE A 339 -26.32 -15.71 0.95
C ILE A 339 -25.14 -16.42 0.29
N ARG A 340 -25.29 -16.75 -0.99
CA ARG A 340 -24.18 -17.27 -1.81
C ARG A 340 -23.50 -16.12 -2.52
N VAL A 341 -22.17 -16.11 -2.46
CA VAL A 341 -21.31 -15.25 -3.25
C VAL A 341 -20.74 -16.12 -4.36
N GLU A 342 -21.14 -15.86 -5.60
CA GLU A 342 -20.76 -16.70 -6.74
C GLU A 342 -20.16 -15.81 -7.82
N ASN A 343 -18.88 -16.05 -8.12
CA ASN A 343 -18.13 -15.33 -9.15
C ASN A 343 -18.26 -13.79 -9.06
N ALA A 344 -18.29 -13.27 -7.83
CA ALA A 344 -18.36 -11.84 -7.60
C ALA A 344 -17.01 -11.20 -7.97
N SER A 345 -17.02 -10.01 -8.58
CA SER A 345 -15.80 -9.25 -8.81
C SER A 345 -15.18 -8.88 -7.47
N GLY A 346 -13.89 -9.13 -7.31
CA GLY A 346 -13.14 -8.85 -6.09
C GLY A 346 -12.01 -7.85 -6.29
N TYR A 347 -11.82 -7.03 -5.27
CA TYR A 347 -10.75 -6.06 -5.14
C TYR A 347 -10.22 -6.10 -3.71
N HIS A 348 -8.91 -5.92 -3.54
CA HIS A 348 -8.28 -5.78 -2.24
C HIS A 348 -7.11 -4.79 -2.30
N ASP A 349 -7.13 -3.83 -1.39
CA ASP A 349 -6.03 -2.92 -1.11
C ASP A 349 -5.68 -2.88 0.38
N HIS A 350 -4.54 -2.26 0.64
CA HIS A 350 -3.98 -2.12 1.96
C HIS A 350 -3.34 -0.73 2.08
N ASN A 351 -3.75 -0.01 3.12
CA ASN A 351 -3.28 1.32 3.44
C ASN A 351 -2.62 1.35 4.82
N TRP A 352 -1.58 2.16 4.98
CA TRP A 352 -0.94 2.40 6.28
C TRP A 352 -0.49 3.86 6.41
N GLY A 353 -0.30 4.32 7.65
CA GLY A 353 0.30 5.63 7.91
C GLY A 353 -0.36 6.42 9.03
N PHE A 354 -0.04 7.71 9.07
CA PHE A 354 -0.65 8.67 10.00
C PHE A 354 -1.85 9.37 9.35
N TRP A 355 -3.02 9.19 9.94
CA TRP A 355 -4.31 9.65 9.39
C TRP A 355 -4.90 10.85 10.12
N GLU A 356 -4.26 11.32 11.20
CA GLU A 356 -4.69 12.52 11.91
C GLU A 356 -4.70 13.73 10.97
N GLY A 357 -5.86 14.38 10.83
CA GLY A 357 -6.05 15.52 9.94
C GLY A 357 -6.15 15.20 8.45
N VAL A 358 -6.05 13.93 8.06
CA VAL A 358 -6.20 13.50 6.65
C VAL A 358 -7.68 13.44 6.28
N HIS A 359 -8.02 14.00 5.12
CA HIS A 359 -9.34 13.91 4.52
C HIS A 359 -9.19 13.26 3.15
N TRP A 360 -10.06 12.31 2.81
CA TRP A 360 -10.04 11.65 1.51
C TRP A 360 -11.44 11.46 0.94
N GLN A 361 -11.50 11.31 -0.39
CA GLN A 361 -12.69 10.90 -1.11
C GLN A 361 -12.37 9.60 -1.84
N TRP A 362 -13.20 8.58 -1.64
CA TRP A 362 -13.06 7.30 -2.32
C TRP A 362 -13.96 7.30 -3.56
N GLY A 363 -13.38 7.06 -4.73
CA GLY A 363 -14.12 6.92 -5.98
C GLY A 363 -14.76 5.53 -6.07
N GLN A 364 -16.07 5.46 -6.26
CA GLN A 364 -16.74 4.20 -6.60
C GLN A 364 -16.69 3.99 -8.12
N VAL A 365 -16.33 2.80 -8.56
CA VAL A 365 -16.41 2.38 -9.98
C VAL A 365 -17.79 1.81 -10.28
#